data_AF-A0A1S4CDE5-F1
#
_entry.id   AF-A0A1S4CDE5-F1
#
_cell.length_a   1.000
_cell.length_b   1.000
_cell.length_c   1.000
_cell.angle_alpha   90.00
_cell.angle_beta   90.00
_cell.angle_gamma   90.00
#
_symmetry.space_group_name_H-M   'P 1'
#
loop_
_entity.id
_entity.type
_entity.pdbx_description
1 polymer ?
#
loop_
_entity_poly.entity_id
_entity_poly.type
_entity_poly.pdbx_seq_one_letter_code
_entity_poly.pdbx_strand_id
1 'polypeptide(L)'
;AKIPLQNEITWLEDNWYNEESRFLAFTLHDGNGGDIYLAFNAHHFFVKAAIPSPPQNRRWHRVVDTNLKSPGDFVTEGIAGISGTYNVAPYSAILLEAKQ
;
A
#
# COMPACT_ATOMS: atom_id res chain seq x y z
N ALA A 1 22.78 6.97 2.24
CA ALA A 1 21.54 6.52 1.60
C ALA A 1 21.21 7.50 0.49
N LYS A 2 20.88 7.03 -0.72
CA LYS A 2 20.43 7.92 -1.81
C LYS A 2 18.99 8.32 -1.49
N ILE A 3 18.71 9.62 -1.40
CA ILE A 3 17.34 10.11 -1.20
C ILE A 3 16.59 9.80 -2.51
N PRO A 4 15.45 9.09 -2.47
CA PRO A 4 14.69 8.78 -3.67
C PRO A 4 14.30 10.07 -4.38
N LEU A 5 14.40 10.06 -5.72
CA LEU A 5 14.05 11.23 -6.53
C LEU A 5 12.55 11.49 -6.44
N GLN A 6 12.14 12.74 -6.67
CA GLN A 6 10.77 13.25 -6.47
C GLN A 6 9.67 12.50 -7.28
N ASN A 7 10.05 11.61 -8.20
CA ASN A 7 9.14 10.81 -9.04
C ASN A 7 9.19 9.29 -8.74
N GLU A 8 10.05 8.84 -7.82
CA GLU A 8 10.15 7.41 -7.46
C GLU A 8 9.13 7.01 -6.40
N ILE A 9 8.59 7.98 -5.65
CA ILE A 9 7.65 7.76 -4.55
C ILE A 9 6.53 8.80 -4.62
N THR A 10 5.29 8.34 -4.57
CA THR A 10 4.11 9.19 -4.30
C THR A 10 3.63 8.94 -2.88
N TRP A 11 3.72 9.94 -2.01
CA TRP A 11 3.12 9.91 -0.68
C TRP A 11 1.61 10.18 -0.77
N LEU A 12 0.80 9.44 -0.01
CA LEU A 12 -0.65 9.67 0.11
C LEU A 12 -1.02 10.43 1.39
N GLU A 13 -0.02 10.88 2.16
CA GLU A 13 -0.15 11.75 3.33
C GLU A 13 0.43 13.13 2.98
N ASP A 14 -0.28 14.19 3.36
CA ASP A 14 0.14 15.58 3.17
C ASP A 14 0.23 16.36 4.50
N ASN A 15 -0.32 15.81 5.59
CA ASN A 15 -0.35 16.43 6.91
C ASN A 15 0.75 15.90 7.85
N TRP A 16 2.00 16.04 7.41
CA TRP A 16 3.19 15.55 8.11
C TRP A 16 3.43 16.14 9.50
N TYR A 17 2.84 17.28 9.81
CA TYR A 17 2.99 17.96 11.09
C TYR A 17 2.01 17.44 12.15
N ASN A 18 1.12 16.52 11.78
CA ASN A 18 0.19 15.91 12.73
C ASN A 18 0.89 14.80 13.53
N GLU A 19 1.33 15.13 14.74
CA GLU A 19 1.98 14.19 15.67
C GLU A 19 1.06 13.03 16.11
N GLU A 20 -0.26 13.18 15.94
CA GLU A 20 -1.26 12.13 16.23
C GLU A 20 -1.47 11.18 15.04
N SER A 21 -0.90 11.47 13.86
CA SER A 21 -1.01 10.55 12.71
C SER A 21 -0.30 9.24 13.02
N ARG A 22 -1.04 8.14 12.89
CA ARG A 22 -0.51 6.76 13.00
C ARG A 22 -0.80 5.97 11.74
N PHE A 23 -1.02 6.64 10.62
CA PHE A 23 -1.24 6.02 9.32
C PHE A 23 -0.29 6.60 8.30
N LEU A 24 0.30 5.73 7.47
CA LEU A 24 1.21 6.14 6.40
C LEU A 24 0.96 5.27 5.18
N ALA A 25 0.74 5.87 4.02
CA ALA A 25 0.63 5.17 2.75
C ALA A 25 1.41 5.88 1.65
N PHE A 26 1.99 5.08 0.75
CA PHE A 26 2.73 5.58 -0.41
C PHE A 26 2.79 4.54 -1.52
N THR A 27 3.02 5.01 -2.74
CA THR A 27 3.34 4.17 -3.90
C THR A 27 4.81 4.34 -4.25
N LEU A 28 5.54 3.24 -4.42
CA LEU A 28 6.85 3.19 -5.05
C LEU A 28 6.66 2.91 -6.54
N HIS A 29 7.24 3.74 -7.38
CA HIS A 29 7.19 3.61 -8.83
C HIS A 29 8.42 2.88 -9.34
N ASP A 30 8.22 1.76 -10.03
CA ASP A 30 9.34 0.93 -10.54
C ASP A 30 9.81 1.38 -11.95
N GLY A 31 9.06 2.28 -12.59
CA GLY A 31 9.29 2.79 -13.94
C GLY A 31 8.85 1.84 -15.07
N ASN A 32 8.47 0.60 -14.77
CA ASN A 32 8.09 -0.45 -15.72
C ASN A 32 6.66 -1.02 -15.49
N GLY A 33 5.89 -0.41 -14.58
CA GLY A 33 4.50 -0.74 -14.26
C GLY A 33 4.33 -1.86 -13.23
N GLY A 34 5.40 -2.25 -12.53
CA GLY A 34 5.39 -3.08 -11.32
C GLY A 34 5.41 -2.23 -10.05
N ASP A 35 4.68 -1.12 -10.06
CA ASP A 35 4.53 -0.24 -8.91
C ASP A 35 4.07 -1.02 -7.67
N ILE A 36 4.49 -0.54 -6.50
CA ILE A 36 4.13 -1.13 -5.21
C ILE A 36 3.42 -0.08 -4.37
N TYR A 37 2.21 -0.38 -3.93
CA TYR A 37 1.52 0.41 -2.91
C TYR A 37 1.74 -0.22 -1.53
N LEU A 38 2.13 0.60 -0.55
CA LEU A 38 2.25 0.20 0.84
C LEU A 38 1.35 1.08 1.72
N ALA A 39 0.77 0.47 2.74
CA ALA A 39 0.13 1.20 3.83
C ALA A 39 0.44 0.57 5.18
N PHE A 40 0.72 1.40 6.16
CA PHE A 40 0.99 1.05 7.55
C PHE A 40 -0.04 1.72 8.44
N ASN A 41 -0.78 0.93 9.20
CA ASN A 41 -1.73 1.41 10.19
C ASN A 41 -1.24 1.05 11.60
N ALA A 42 -0.74 2.05 12.30
CA ALA A 42 -0.36 1.96 13.71
C ALA A 42 -1.47 2.46 14.66
N HIS A 43 -2.65 2.81 14.16
CA HIS A 43 -3.82 3.03 15.02
C HIS A 43 -4.33 1.71 15.61
N HIS A 44 -5.10 1.82 16.69
CA HIS A 44 -5.82 0.72 17.33
C HIS A 44 -7.19 0.41 16.69
N PHE A 45 -7.54 1.10 15.59
CA PHE A 45 -8.78 0.94 14.85
C PHE A 45 -8.49 0.73 13.35
N PHE A 46 -9.48 0.23 12.61
CA PHE A 46 -9.37 0.07 11.16
C PHE A 46 -9.30 1.42 10.44
N VAL A 47 -8.37 1.55 9.49
CA VAL A 47 -8.30 2.70 8.59
C VAL A 47 -8.78 2.27 7.20
N LYS A 48 -9.76 3.00 6.65
CA LYS A 48 -10.22 2.81 5.27
C LYS A 48 -9.33 3.61 4.33
N ALA A 49 -8.27 2.98 3.84
CA ALA A 49 -7.29 3.61 2.95
C ALA A 49 -7.85 3.74 1.54
N ALA A 50 -7.63 4.90 0.91
CA ALA A 50 -7.86 5.07 -0.53
C ALA A 50 -6.73 4.38 -1.31
N ILE A 51 -7.11 3.59 -2.32
CA ILE A 51 -6.18 2.91 -3.21
C ILE A 51 -6.10 3.71 -4.51
N PRO A 52 -4.91 4.19 -4.91
CA PRO A 52 -4.76 4.94 -6.16
C PRO A 52 -5.04 4.03 -7.36
N SER A 53 -5.35 4.62 -8.51
CA SER A 53 -5.43 3.87 -9.76
C SER A 53 -4.10 3.15 -10.03
N PRO A 54 -4.11 1.87 -10.44
CA PRO A 54 -2.89 1.19 -10.83
C PRO A 54 -2.32 1.79 -12.12
N PRO A 55 -1.04 1.50 -12.44
CA PRO A 55 -0.47 1.85 -13.74
C PRO A 55 -1.29 1.31 -14.92
N GLN A 56 -1.12 1.90 -16.09
CA GLN A 56 -1.88 1.53 -17.29
C GLN A 56 -1.77 0.03 -17.61
N ASN A 57 -2.90 -0.61 -17.90
CA ASN A 57 -3.02 -2.05 -18.18
C ASN A 57 -2.54 -2.96 -17.04
N ARG A 58 -2.56 -2.47 -15.79
CA ARG A 58 -2.23 -3.24 -14.58
C ARG A 58 -3.42 -3.27 -13.62
N ARG A 59 -3.34 -4.18 -12.65
CA ARG A 59 -4.27 -4.31 -11.53
C ARG A 59 -3.48 -4.49 -10.25
N TRP A 60 -3.99 -3.93 -9.15
CA TRP A 60 -3.43 -4.19 -7.84
C TRP A 60 -3.74 -5.62 -7.40
N HIS A 61 -2.67 -6.30 -6.98
CA HIS A 61 -2.72 -7.62 -6.37
C HIS A 61 -2.25 -7.50 -4.94
N ARG A 62 -3.03 -7.96 -3.98
CA ARG A 62 -2.61 -8.00 -2.58
C ARG A 62 -1.60 -9.12 -2.39
N VAL A 63 -0.36 -8.75 -2.12
CA VAL A 63 0.74 -9.68 -1.84
C VAL A 63 0.90 -9.86 -0.33
N VAL A 64 0.82 -8.78 0.44
CA VAL A 64 0.94 -8.82 1.91
C VAL A 64 -0.29 -8.21 2.57
N ASP A 65 -0.79 -8.87 3.61
CA ASP A 65 -1.71 -8.30 4.60
C ASP A 65 -1.46 -8.97 5.95
N THR A 66 -0.79 -8.25 6.85
CA THR A 66 -0.32 -8.81 8.12
C THR A 66 -1.45 -9.07 9.13
N ASN A 67 -2.69 -8.68 8.83
CA ASN A 67 -3.85 -9.03 9.65
C ASN A 67 -4.38 -10.44 9.35
N LEU A 68 -4.04 -11.01 8.19
CA LEU A 68 -4.48 -12.35 7.84
C LEU A 68 -3.62 -13.41 8.54
N LYS A 69 -4.16 -14.62 8.66
CA LYS A 69 -3.40 -15.76 9.18
C LYS A 69 -2.54 -16.34 8.08
N SER A 70 -1.35 -16.81 8.46
CA SER A 70 -0.52 -17.63 7.58
C SER A 70 -1.27 -18.87 7.05
N PRO A 71 -1.14 -19.22 5.76
CA PRO A 71 -0.25 -18.61 4.74
C PRO A 71 -0.88 -17.44 3.94
N GLY A 72 -2.05 -16.95 4.34
CA GLY A 72 -2.76 -15.89 3.61
C GLY A 72 -2.24 -14.48 3.83
N ASP A 73 -1.37 -14.28 4.82
CA ASP A 73 -0.68 -13.04 5.14
C ASP A 73 0.37 -12.64 4.11
N PHE A 74 0.95 -13.62 3.40
CA PHE A 74 1.86 -13.42 2.28
C PHE A 74 1.53 -14.38 1.12
N VAL A 75 1.03 -13.83 0.01
CA VAL A 75 0.71 -14.60 -1.21
C VAL A 75 1.57 -14.10 -2.36
N THR A 76 2.61 -14.85 -2.73
CA THR A 76 3.60 -14.45 -3.77
C THR A 76 2.95 -14.03 -5.09
N GLU A 77 1.98 -14.81 -5.57
CA GLU A 77 1.26 -14.49 -6.81
C GLU A 77 0.32 -13.27 -6.64
N GLY A 78 -0.08 -13.00 -5.41
CA GLY A 78 -1.00 -11.94 -5.03
C GLY A 78 -2.46 -12.27 -5.35
N ILE A 79 -3.37 -11.62 -4.62
CA ILE A 79 -4.82 -11.74 -4.84
C ILE A 79 -5.31 -10.51 -5.60
N ALA A 80 -5.77 -10.70 -6.84
CA ALA A 80 -6.21 -9.64 -7.72
C ALA A 80 -7.51 -8.95 -7.25
N GLY A 81 -7.79 -7.77 -7.81
CA GLY A 81 -9.09 -7.12 -7.72
C GLY A 81 -9.20 -6.02 -6.66
N ILE A 82 -8.07 -5.60 -6.07
CA ILE A 82 -8.06 -4.49 -5.13
C ILE A 82 -8.25 -3.17 -5.88
N SER A 83 -9.26 -2.39 -5.51
CA SER A 83 -9.53 -1.07 -6.11
C SER A 83 -10.38 -0.19 -5.18
N GLY A 84 -10.33 1.13 -5.39
CA GLY A 84 -11.11 2.10 -4.64
C GLY A 84 -10.60 2.30 -3.21
N THR A 85 -10.96 1.40 -2.29
CA THR A 85 -10.54 1.48 -0.89
C THR A 85 -10.20 0.12 -0.30
N TYR A 86 -9.31 0.09 0.68
CA TYR A 86 -8.96 -1.12 1.44
C TYR A 86 -9.03 -0.83 2.95
N ASN A 87 -9.58 -1.76 3.72
CA ASN A 87 -9.60 -1.64 5.19
C ASN A 87 -8.32 -2.23 5.76
N VAL A 88 -7.41 -1.37 6.22
CA VAL A 88 -6.18 -1.78 6.90
C VAL A 88 -6.49 -1.95 8.39
N ALA A 89 -6.25 -3.14 8.92
CA ALA A 89 -6.57 -3.47 10.30
C ALA A 89 -5.71 -2.70 11.32
N PRO A 90 -6.12 -2.64 12.60
CA PRO A 90 -5.28 -2.11 13.66
C PRO A 90 -3.88 -2.74 13.67
N TYR A 91 -2.84 -1.95 13.91
CA TYR A 91 -1.46 -2.42 14.05
C TYR A 91 -0.99 -3.36 12.93
N SER A 92 -1.38 -3.07 11.68
CA SER A 92 -1.12 -3.92 10.53
C SER A 92 -0.56 -3.15 9.34
N ALA A 93 -0.03 -3.88 8.38
CA ALA A 93 0.44 -3.33 7.12
C ALA A 93 -0.07 -4.16 5.94
N ILE A 94 -0.20 -3.49 4.79
CA ILE A 94 -0.52 -4.14 3.51
C ILE A 94 0.50 -3.75 2.44
N LEU A 95 0.69 -4.65 1.48
CA LEU A 95 1.44 -4.42 0.25
C LEU A 95 0.63 -4.90 -0.94
N LEU A 96 0.42 -3.99 -1.89
CA LEU A 96 -0.16 -4.30 -3.19
C LEU A 96 0.91 -4.14 -4.26
N GLU A 97 0.94 -5.07 -5.21
CA GLU A 97 1.82 -5.01 -6.38
C GLU A 97 0.98 -4.84 -7.64
N ALA A 98 1.40 -3.95 -8.53
CA ALA A 98 0.79 -3.79 -9.84
C ALA A 98 1.26 -4.93 -10.76
N LYS A 99 0.33 -5.78 -11.18
CA LYS A 99 0.58 -6.89 -12.11
C LYS A 99 -0.38 -6.83 -13.30
N GLN A 100 -0.08 -7.59 -14.36
CA GLN A 100 -0.98 -7.75 -15.51
C GLN A 100 -2.26 -8.49 -15.09
#